data_AF-A0A842J389-F1
#
_entry.id   AF-A0A842J389-F1
#
_cell.length_a   1.000
_cell.length_b   1.000
_cell.length_c   1.000
_cell.angle_alpha   90.00
_cell.angle_beta   90.00
_cell.angle_gamma   90.00
#
_symmetry.space_group_name_H-M   'P 1'
#
loop_
_entity.id
_entity.type
_entity.pdbx_description
1 polymer ?
#
loop_
_entity_poly.entity_id
_entity_poly.type
_entity_poly.pdbx_seq_one_letter_code
_entity_poly.pdbx_strand_id
1 'polypeptide(L)'
;MKKLIKKGGFDMVDIRELFNSGFISKNTKFESISEFFNSIGILETEIEKIFNLDKTYLNNKISEVSDFKNFDEMLYKAKIIYLEKKILKW
;
A
#
# COMPACT_ATOMS: atom_id res chain seq x y z
N MET A 1 -4.72 17.88 -9.50
CA MET A 1 -5.65 16.81 -9.94
C MET A 1 -5.23 15.51 -9.27
N LYS A 2 -6.04 14.96 -8.36
CA LYS A 2 -5.79 13.62 -7.78
C LYS A 2 -6.09 12.59 -8.89
N LYS A 3 -5.11 11.78 -9.28
CA LYS A 3 -5.33 10.67 -10.23
C LYS A 3 -6.04 9.56 -9.46
N LEU A 4 -7.23 9.20 -9.92
CA LEU A 4 -8.17 8.30 -9.26
C LEU A 4 -8.13 6.94 -9.94
N ILE A 5 -7.92 5.87 -9.18
CA ILE A 5 -7.84 4.51 -9.71
C ILE A 5 -9.27 3.99 -9.92
N LYS A 6 -9.74 4.04 -11.17
CA LYS A 6 -10.95 3.33 -11.58
C LYS A 6 -10.60 1.93 -12.08
N LYS A 7 -10.80 0.92 -11.24
CA LYS A 7 -11.16 -0.43 -11.71
C LYS A 7 -11.82 -1.24 -10.59
N GLY A 8 -13.15 -1.40 -10.70
CA GLY A 8 -13.96 -2.36 -9.94
C GLY A 8 -14.58 -1.82 -8.64
N GLY A 9 -15.83 -1.35 -8.74
CA GLY A 9 -16.89 -1.46 -7.71
C GLY A 9 -16.69 -0.91 -6.29
N PHE A 10 -15.52 -0.39 -5.93
CA PHE A 10 -15.27 0.17 -4.60
C PHE A 10 -15.12 1.68 -4.69
N ASP A 11 -15.74 2.38 -3.75
CA ASP A 11 -15.45 3.78 -3.45
C ASP A 11 -13.93 4.00 -3.37
N MET A 12 -13.48 5.15 -3.83
CA MET A 12 -12.06 5.49 -3.93
C MET A 12 -11.43 5.56 -2.52
N VAL A 13 -10.85 4.45 -2.06
CA VAL A 13 -10.08 4.42 -0.81
C VAL A 13 -8.68 4.96 -1.09
N ASP A 14 -8.28 6.00 -0.34
CA ASP A 14 -6.91 6.54 -0.43
C ASP A 14 -5.92 5.45 -0.03
N ILE A 15 -4.84 5.30 -0.79
CA ILE A 15 -3.80 4.32 -0.47
C ILE A 15 -3.20 4.54 0.92
N ARG A 16 -3.24 5.77 1.46
CA ARG A 16 -2.83 6.08 2.83
C ARG A 16 -3.77 5.50 3.89
N GLU A 17 -5.05 5.31 3.57
CA GLU A 17 -5.98 4.61 4.46
C GLU A 17 -5.67 3.11 4.51
N LEU A 18 -5.28 2.54 3.38
CA LEU A 18 -4.91 1.13 3.26
C LEU A 18 -3.58 0.83 3.97
N PHE A 19 -2.55 1.61 3.64
CA PHE A 19 -1.18 1.44 4.13
C PHE A 19 -0.90 2.33 5.35
N ASN A 20 -1.81 2.37 6.31
CA ASN A 20 -1.61 3.12 7.56
C ASN A 20 -0.41 2.59 8.37
N SER A 21 0.12 3.39 9.31
CA SER A 21 1.31 3.02 10.10
C SER A 21 1.18 1.67 10.81
N GLY A 22 -0.03 1.32 11.29
CA GLY A 22 -0.25 0.02 11.94
C GLY A 22 -0.22 -1.17 10.97
N PHE A 23 -0.58 -0.97 9.71
CA PHE A 23 -0.38 -1.98 8.67
C PHE A 23 1.11 -2.13 8.33
N ILE A 24 1.80 -1.00 8.16
CA ILE A 24 3.23 -0.98 7.79
C ILE A 24 4.08 -1.64 8.88
N SER A 25 3.92 -1.25 10.15
CA SER A 25 4.71 -1.79 11.25
C SER A 25 4.46 -3.27 11.53
N LYS A 26 3.29 -3.79 11.14
CA LYS A 26 2.93 -5.20 11.36
C LYS A 26 3.45 -6.14 10.27
N ASN A 27 3.66 -5.65 9.05
CA ASN A 27 3.97 -6.51 7.89
C ASN A 27 5.29 -6.13 7.18
N THR A 28 6.01 -5.16 7.74
CA THR A 28 7.29 -4.68 7.22
C THR A 28 8.22 -4.35 8.39
N LYS A 29 9.49 -4.09 8.10
CA LYS A 29 10.46 -3.62 9.10
C LYS A 29 10.39 -2.12 9.44
N PHE A 30 9.47 -1.37 8.81
CA PHE A 30 9.40 0.09 8.94
C PHE A 30 8.32 0.51 9.94
N GLU A 31 8.50 1.68 10.56
CA GLU A 31 7.55 2.17 11.57
C GLU A 31 6.51 3.14 10.97
N SER A 32 6.80 3.70 9.79
CA SER A 32 5.97 4.71 9.14
C SER A 32 5.74 4.46 7.65
N ILE A 33 4.65 5.02 7.15
CA ILE A 33 4.30 5.03 5.72
C ILE A 33 5.43 5.65 4.90
N SER A 34 5.90 6.82 5.33
CA SER A 34 7.00 7.55 4.69
C SER A 34 8.26 6.69 4.56
N GLU A 35 8.72 6.04 5.63
CA GLU A 35 9.89 5.16 5.58
C GLU A 35 9.73 4.02 4.57
N PHE A 36 8.58 3.34 4.61
CA PHE A 36 8.31 2.24 3.70
C PHE A 36 8.30 2.70 2.24
N PHE A 37 7.54 3.75 1.89
CA PHE A 37 7.47 4.20 0.51
C PHE A 37 8.80 4.81 0.02
N ASN A 38 9.52 5.54 0.90
CA ASN A 38 10.85 6.04 0.57
C ASN A 38 11.82 4.90 0.25
N SER A 39 11.73 3.77 0.96
CA SER A 39 12.58 2.60 0.72
C SER A 39 12.41 1.97 -0.67
N ILE A 40 11.23 2.12 -1.28
CA ILE A 40 10.93 1.63 -2.63
C ILE A 40 11.09 2.73 -3.69
N GLY A 41 11.56 3.92 -3.30
CA GLY A 41 11.86 5.05 -4.18
C GLY A 41 10.68 5.98 -4.46
N ILE A 42 9.67 6.01 -3.58
CA ILE A 42 8.49 6.87 -3.72
C ILE A 42 8.33 7.75 -2.49
N LEU A 43 8.23 9.07 -2.68
CA LEU A 43 7.84 9.98 -1.60
C LEU A 43 6.37 9.76 -1.24
N GLU A 44 6.02 9.86 0.06
CA GLU A 44 4.63 9.70 0.50
C GLU A 44 3.66 10.69 -0.18
N THR A 45 4.13 11.90 -0.52
CA THR A 45 3.34 12.89 -1.28
C THR A 45 3.03 12.45 -2.70
N GLU A 46 3.78 11.49 -3.23
CA GLU A 46 3.71 10.96 -4.59
C GLU A 46 3.30 9.48 -4.64
N ILE A 47 2.74 8.96 -3.55
CA ILE A 47 2.37 7.55 -3.39
C ILE A 47 1.56 6.96 -4.55
N GLU A 48 0.72 7.77 -5.21
CA GLU A 48 -0.06 7.38 -6.40
C GLU A 48 0.83 6.98 -7.60
N LYS A 49 2.10 7.38 -7.62
CA LYS A 49 3.06 6.97 -8.65
C LYS A 49 3.40 5.49 -8.58
N ILE A 50 3.12 4.81 -7.45
CA ILE A 50 3.37 3.37 -7.30
C ILE A 50 2.70 2.54 -8.39
N PHE A 51 1.52 2.95 -8.85
CA PHE A 51 0.78 2.26 -9.91
C PHE A 51 1.37 2.45 -11.31
N ASN A 52 2.32 3.37 -11.46
CA ASN A 52 3.04 3.60 -12.71
C ASN A 52 4.46 3.03 -12.68
N LEU A 53 4.91 2.47 -11.56
CA LEU A 53 6.21 1.80 -11.48
C LEU A 53 6.21 0.52 -12.31
N ASP A 54 7.39 0.14 -12.79
CA ASP A 54 7.58 -1.17 -13.38
C ASP A 54 7.20 -2.26 -12.37
N LYS A 55 6.38 -3.21 -12.82
CA LYS A 55 5.80 -4.23 -11.93
C LYS A 55 6.87 -5.18 -11.39
N THR A 56 7.89 -5.50 -12.18
CA THR A 56 8.98 -6.38 -11.77
C THR A 56 9.83 -5.69 -10.71
N TYR A 57 10.22 -4.44 -10.95
CA TYR A 57 10.93 -3.61 -9.97
C TYR A 57 10.17 -3.50 -8.65
N LEU A 58 8.89 -3.14 -8.72
CA LEU A 58 8.07 -2.97 -7.54
C LEU A 58 7.93 -4.29 -6.76
N ASN A 59 7.65 -5.41 -7.43
CA ASN A 59 7.52 -6.70 -6.76
C ASN A 59 8.82 -7.14 -6.07
N ASN A 60 9.97 -6.95 -6.73
CA ASN A 60 11.26 -7.24 -6.12
C ASN A 60 11.45 -6.40 -4.84
N LYS A 61 11.19 -5.09 -4.92
CA LYS A 61 11.30 -4.20 -3.76
C LYS A 61 10.39 -4.61 -2.62
N ILE A 62 9.13 -4.93 -2.89
CA ILE A 62 8.19 -5.40 -1.87
C ILE A 62 8.69 -6.68 -1.20
N SER A 63 9.16 -7.66 -1.97
CA SER A 63 9.68 -8.92 -1.43
C SER A 63 10.98 -8.76 -0.62
N GLU A 64 11.76 -7.70 -0.87
CA GLU A 64 12.98 -7.39 -0.11
C GLU A 64 12.70 -6.74 1.25
N VAL A 65 11.58 -6.03 1.38
CA VAL A 65 11.33 -5.15 2.54
C VAL A 65 10.06 -5.48 3.34
N SER A 66 9.32 -6.51 2.94
CA SER A 66 8.10 -6.97 3.58
C SER A 66 7.97 -8.49 3.53
N ASP A 67 7.00 -9.03 4.25
CA ASP A 67 6.67 -10.46 4.24
C ASP A 67 5.87 -10.90 3.00
N PHE A 68 5.56 -9.98 2.08
CA PHE A 68 4.75 -10.25 0.89
C PHE A 68 5.61 -10.58 -0.33
N LYS A 69 5.11 -11.47 -1.20
CA LYS A 69 5.84 -11.87 -2.41
C LYS A 69 5.83 -10.79 -3.49
N ASN A 70 4.81 -9.95 -3.50
CA ASN A 70 4.59 -8.92 -4.52
C ASN A 70 3.62 -7.84 -4.02
N PHE A 71 3.53 -6.75 -4.78
CA PHE A 71 2.68 -5.62 -4.40
C PHE A 71 1.18 -5.95 -4.44
N ASP A 72 0.73 -6.79 -5.36
CA ASP A 72 -0.68 -7.16 -5.48
C ASP A 72 -1.16 -7.91 -4.22
N GLU A 73 -0.34 -8.83 -3.70
CA GLU A 73 -0.59 -9.55 -2.44
C GLU A 73 -0.67 -8.59 -1.25
N MET A 74 0.30 -7.68 -1.15
CA MET A 74 0.33 -6.67 -0.09
C MET A 74 -0.91 -5.75 -0.15
N LEU A 75 -1.26 -5.26 -1.35
CA LEU A 75 -2.42 -4.41 -1.58
C LEU A 75 -3.72 -5.15 -1.25
N TYR A 76 -3.83 -6.43 -1.62
CA TYR A 76 -4.98 -7.25 -1.27
C TYR A 76 -5.12 -7.37 0.25
N LYS A 77 -4.04 -7.68 0.97
CA LYS A 77 -4.07 -7.79 2.43
C LYS A 77 -4.45 -6.47 3.11
N ALA A 78 -3.90 -5.35 2.63
CA ALA A 78 -4.24 -4.01 3.13
C ALA A 78 -5.74 -3.71 2.95
N LYS A 79 -6.31 -4.05 1.79
CA LYS A 79 -7.75 -3.90 1.52
C LYS A 79 -8.61 -4.74 2.45
N ILE A 80 -8.25 -6.00 2.69
CA ILE A 80 -8.99 -6.87 3.61
C ILE A 80 -9.00 -6.27 5.03
N ILE A 81 -7.85 -5.86 5.54
CA ILE A 81 -7.74 -5.25 6.87
C ILE A 81 -8.55 -3.95 6.97
N TYR A 82 -8.51 -3.11 5.92
CA TYR A 82 -9.32 -1.90 5.87
C TYR A 82 -10.83 -2.21 5.91
N LEU A 83 -11.28 -3.17 5.11
CA LEU A 83 -12.69 -3.58 5.07
C LEU A 83 -13.13 -4.19 6.41
N GLU A 84 -12.29 -5.02 7.03
CA GLU A 84 -12.53 -5.56 8.37
C GLU A 84 -12.75 -4.44 9.40
N LYS A 85 -11.88 -3.43 9.44
CA LYS A 85 -12.05 -2.27 10.33
C LYS A 85 -13.33 -1.50 10.04
N LYS A 86 -13.63 -1.25 8.76
CA LYS A 86 -14.81 -0.49 8.34
C LYS A 86 -16.12 -1.21 8.65
N ILE A 87 -16.16 -2.54 8.50
CA ILE A 87 -17.33 -3.37 8.79
C ILE A 87 -17.52 -3.55 10.30
N LEU A 88 -16.43 -3.79 11.04
CA LEU A 88 -16.48 -4.07 12.48
C LEU A 88 -16.66 -2.81 13.35
N LYS A 89 -16.66 -1.60 12.77
CA LYS A 89 -16.77 -0.30 13.49
C LYS A 89 -15.81 -0.20 14.69
N TRP A 90 -14.56 -0.59 14.49
CA TRP A 90 -13.49 -0.31 15.45
C TRP A 90 -12.96 1.11 15.27
#